data_AF-A0A7R9FTI0-F1
#
_entry.id   AF-A0A7R9FTI0-F1
#
_cell.length_a   1.000
_cell.length_b   1.000
_cell.length_c   1.000
_cell.angle_alpha   90.00
_cell.angle_beta   90.00
_cell.angle_gamma   90.00
#
_symmetry.space_group_name_H-M   'P 1'
#
loop_
_entity.id
_entity.type
_entity.pdbx_description
1 polymer ?
#
loop_
_entity_poly.entity_id
_entity_poly.type
_entity_poly.pdbx_seq_one_letter_code
_entity_poly.pdbx_strand_id
1 'polypeptide(L)'
;MRPFATVRSLHRIMEYRYHGRPWPSTRYPMSELLNVLVKRMNEAAGPYQMFSFLGDVVIILKDTFVHLEEFPVKLLPHFTNVTGHRGSRFLVMINEYGPEFSGPDVDTLRRGRATRGRAKDAHKSNFLHPVFYFYDRYLPSDEEIANLGQYIWPYGLPRPSKLHHVAEDFLTNWLGSMTHILPLRRFLEVITGQDLRRHFSVRCFEVALNFSNVPQSCRNYLDGRGLQISVREGTDIANFLLGETSAERRKAECTEEDIDWVPSQVNRTKVLESRLRRYYGNEDGDIFARDHKNDMEEIE
;
A
#
# COMPACT_ATOMS: atom_id res chain seq x y z
N MET A 1 21.54 -9.99 -10.20
CA MET A 1 20.85 -9.40 -11.35
C MET A 1 19.55 -8.75 -10.88
N ARG A 2 19.54 -7.42 -10.70
CA ARG A 2 18.33 -6.59 -10.43
C ARG A 2 18.34 -5.24 -11.21
N PRO A 3 18.86 -5.11 -12.45
CA PRO A 3 19.14 -3.77 -12.99
C PRO A 3 17.92 -3.03 -13.54
N PHE A 4 16.93 -3.70 -14.14
CA PHE A 4 15.95 -2.99 -14.99
C PHE A 4 15.00 -2.05 -14.23
N ALA A 5 14.42 -2.47 -13.11
CA ALA A 5 13.49 -1.64 -12.35
C ALA A 5 14.20 -0.47 -11.62
N THR A 6 15.43 -0.72 -11.14
CA THR A 6 16.27 0.33 -10.52
C THR A 6 16.73 1.36 -11.54
N VAL A 7 17.20 0.93 -12.72
CA VAL A 7 17.61 1.82 -13.81
C VAL A 7 16.42 2.65 -14.30
N ARG A 8 15.24 2.05 -14.47
CA ARG A 8 14.02 2.77 -14.87
C ARG A 8 13.62 3.84 -13.86
N SER A 9 13.66 3.50 -12.56
CA SER A 9 13.34 4.46 -11.50
C SER A 9 14.35 5.61 -11.47
N LEU A 10 15.65 5.30 -11.52
CA LEU A 10 16.70 6.32 -11.58
C LEU A 10 16.58 7.20 -12.82
N HIS A 11 16.32 6.62 -13.99
CA HIS A 11 16.10 7.35 -15.23
C HIS A 11 14.98 8.39 -15.08
N ARG A 12 13.83 8.00 -14.51
CA ARG A 12 12.70 8.91 -14.27
C ARG A 12 13.04 10.04 -13.29
N ILE A 13 13.82 9.76 -12.24
CA ILE A 13 14.31 10.80 -11.31
C ILE A 13 15.17 11.82 -12.07
N MET A 14 16.09 11.34 -12.92
CA MET A 14 16.99 12.20 -13.69
C MET A 14 16.22 13.00 -14.75
N GLU A 15 15.22 12.40 -15.40
CA GLU A 15 14.34 13.11 -16.35
C GLU A 15 13.61 14.29 -15.71
N TYR A 16 13.10 14.12 -14.48
CA TYR A 16 12.48 15.24 -13.79
C TYR A 16 13.51 16.29 -13.41
N ARG A 17 14.65 15.87 -12.84
CA ARG A 17 15.70 16.79 -12.36
C ARG A 17 16.32 17.64 -13.47
N TYR A 18 16.64 17.03 -14.62
CA TYR A 18 17.40 17.70 -15.69
C TYR A 18 16.53 18.16 -16.85
N HIS A 19 15.37 17.54 -17.07
CA HIS A 19 14.49 17.86 -18.21
C HIS A 19 13.10 18.34 -17.80
N GLY A 20 12.82 18.44 -16.49
CA GLY A 20 11.52 18.87 -15.98
C GLY A 20 10.36 17.95 -16.36
N ARG A 21 10.64 16.73 -16.83
CA ARG A 21 9.61 15.77 -17.24
C ARG A 21 9.03 15.10 -15.99
N PRO A 22 7.74 15.28 -15.68
CA PRO A 22 7.15 14.71 -14.48
C PRO A 22 7.15 13.18 -14.55
N TRP A 23 7.10 12.55 -13.39
CA TRP A 23 7.03 11.08 -13.30
C TRP A 23 5.81 10.56 -14.09
N PRO A 24 5.95 9.48 -14.88
CA PRO A 24 4.83 8.92 -15.63
C PRO A 24 3.65 8.59 -14.72
N SER A 25 2.50 9.17 -15.02
CA SER A 25 1.30 9.05 -14.20
C SER A 25 0.07 8.87 -15.05
N THR A 26 -0.85 8.02 -14.62
CA THR A 26 -2.14 7.82 -15.29
C THR A 26 -3.27 8.27 -14.39
N ARG A 27 -4.21 9.04 -14.94
CA ARG A 27 -5.39 9.52 -14.22
C ARG A 27 -6.59 8.62 -14.51
N TYR A 28 -7.29 8.21 -13.47
CA TYR A 28 -8.46 7.35 -13.53
C TYR A 28 -9.62 7.92 -12.70
N PRO A 29 -10.89 7.55 -13.01
CA PRO A 29 -12.03 7.87 -12.16
C PRO A 29 -12.02 7.00 -10.89
N MET A 30 -12.57 7.51 -9.78
CA MET A 30 -12.50 6.81 -8.48
C MET A 30 -13.12 5.41 -8.49
N SER A 31 -14.14 5.18 -9.33
CA SER A 31 -14.78 3.87 -9.52
C SER A 31 -13.85 2.76 -10.03
N GLU A 32 -12.70 3.12 -10.61
CA GLU A 32 -11.71 2.18 -11.13
C GLU A 32 -10.61 1.83 -10.12
N LEU A 33 -10.60 2.47 -8.94
CA LEU A 33 -9.50 2.36 -7.99
C LEU A 33 -9.21 0.91 -7.59
N LEU A 34 -10.24 0.16 -7.21
CA LEU A 34 -10.10 -1.24 -6.84
C LEU A 34 -9.53 -2.08 -8.01
N ASN A 35 -10.06 -1.90 -9.22
CA ASN A 35 -9.65 -2.69 -10.38
C ASN A 35 -8.20 -2.42 -10.78
N VAL A 36 -7.80 -1.14 -10.79
CA VAL A 36 -6.41 -0.76 -11.10
C VAL A 36 -5.46 -1.36 -10.06
N LEU A 37 -5.79 -1.27 -8.77
CA LEU A 37 -4.95 -1.83 -7.71
C LEU A 37 -4.88 -3.36 -7.80
N VAL A 38 -6.01 -4.04 -8.04
CA VAL A 38 -6.05 -5.51 -8.20
C VAL A 38 -5.25 -5.97 -9.43
N LYS A 39 -5.37 -5.25 -10.55
CA LYS A 39 -4.55 -5.51 -11.73
C LYS A 39 -3.06 -5.38 -11.39
N ARG A 40 -2.66 -4.30 -10.73
CA ARG A 40 -1.26 -4.07 -10.32
C ARG A 40 -0.77 -5.12 -9.33
N MET A 41 -1.57 -5.54 -8.36
CA MET A 41 -1.19 -6.61 -7.43
C MET A 41 -0.88 -7.92 -8.14
N ASN A 42 -1.57 -8.26 -9.24
CA ASN A 42 -1.36 -9.53 -9.94
C ASN A 42 -0.31 -9.44 -11.09
N GLU A 43 -0.12 -8.27 -11.70
CA GLU A 43 0.68 -8.14 -12.93
C GLU A 43 1.99 -7.35 -12.76
N ALA A 44 2.16 -6.56 -11.69
CA ALA A 44 3.26 -5.59 -11.61
C ALA A 44 4.61 -6.20 -11.25
N ALA A 45 5.48 -6.44 -12.23
CA ALA A 45 6.80 -7.06 -11.99
C ALA A 45 7.71 -6.30 -11.00
N GLY A 46 7.70 -4.96 -10.99
CA GLY A 46 8.58 -4.13 -10.14
C GLY A 46 8.44 -4.40 -8.64
N PRO A 47 7.24 -4.21 -8.04
CA PRO A 47 6.99 -4.50 -6.63
C PRO A 47 7.29 -5.95 -6.20
N TYR A 48 7.16 -6.94 -7.09
CA TYR A 48 7.56 -8.33 -6.78
C TYR A 48 9.07 -8.52 -6.76
N GLN A 49 9.80 -7.91 -7.69
CA GLN A 49 11.26 -8.06 -7.80
C GLN A 49 12.02 -7.19 -6.80
N MET A 50 11.43 -6.06 -6.40
CA MET A 50 11.99 -5.06 -5.48
C MET A 50 11.01 -4.78 -4.33
N PHE A 51 10.54 -5.85 -3.69
CA PHE A 51 9.68 -5.78 -2.50
C PHE A 51 10.27 -4.84 -1.45
N SER A 52 9.41 -4.08 -0.78
CA SER A 52 9.80 -3.07 0.23
C SER A 52 10.68 -1.91 -0.25
N PHE A 53 11.10 -1.86 -1.52
CA PHE A 53 11.91 -0.78 -2.09
C PHE A 53 11.16 0.01 -3.15
N LEU A 54 10.41 -0.67 -4.02
CA LEU A 54 9.52 -0.06 -5.00
C LEU A 54 8.08 -0.29 -4.63
N GLY A 55 7.27 0.74 -4.79
CA GLY A 55 5.83 0.68 -4.59
C GLY A 55 5.09 1.54 -5.61
N ASP A 56 3.82 1.25 -5.79
CA ASP A 56 2.95 2.12 -6.57
C ASP A 56 2.36 3.20 -5.65
N VAL A 57 2.32 4.44 -6.13
CA VAL A 57 1.76 5.58 -5.38
C VAL A 57 0.49 6.03 -6.06
N VAL A 58 -0.59 6.14 -5.29
CA VAL A 58 -1.87 6.68 -5.71
C VAL A 58 -2.11 7.99 -4.98
N ILE A 59 -2.29 9.06 -5.73
CA ILE A 59 -2.73 10.36 -5.23
C ILE A 59 -4.25 10.40 -5.34
N ILE A 60 -4.92 10.45 -4.19
CA ILE A 60 -6.38 10.47 -4.11
C ILE A 60 -6.84 11.93 -4.20
N LEU A 61 -7.62 12.23 -5.24
CA LEU A 61 -8.35 13.50 -5.38
C LEU A 61 -9.83 13.24 -5.02
N LYS A 62 -10.71 14.21 -5.26
CA LYS A 62 -12.14 14.10 -4.89
C LYS A 62 -12.88 13.00 -5.67
N ASP A 63 -12.88 13.08 -7.01
CA ASP A 63 -13.63 12.16 -7.89
C ASP A 63 -12.72 11.33 -8.82
N THR A 64 -11.42 11.62 -8.79
CA THR A 64 -10.40 10.95 -9.61
C THR A 64 -9.21 10.60 -8.74
N PHE A 65 -8.33 9.74 -9.27
CA PHE A 65 -7.03 9.51 -8.67
C PHE A 65 -5.95 9.51 -9.75
N VAL A 66 -4.73 9.81 -9.32
CA VAL A 66 -3.53 9.73 -10.17
C VAL A 66 -2.68 8.59 -9.65
N HIS A 67 -2.35 7.64 -10.52
CA HIS A 67 -1.54 6.48 -10.19
C HIS A 67 -0.16 6.61 -10.82
N LEU A 68 0.86 6.36 -10.01
CA LEU A 68 2.27 6.39 -10.36
C LEU A 68 2.86 5.02 -10.08
N GLU A 69 3.51 4.44 -11.08
CA GLU A 69 4.07 3.10 -10.99
C GLU A 69 5.53 3.11 -10.53
N GLU A 70 5.90 2.09 -9.75
CA GLU A 70 7.30 1.73 -9.42
C GLU A 70 8.12 2.89 -8.82
N PHE A 71 7.55 3.60 -7.86
CA PHE A 71 8.22 4.69 -7.16
C PHE A 71 9.11 4.18 -6.00
N PRO A 72 10.34 4.70 -5.82
CA PRO A 72 11.19 4.36 -4.69
C PRO A 72 10.63 4.87 -3.37
N VAL A 73 10.23 3.95 -2.50
CA VAL A 73 9.42 4.27 -1.31
C VAL A 73 10.18 5.12 -0.27
N LYS A 74 11.51 5.00 -0.23
CA LYS A 74 12.37 5.85 0.61
C LYS A 74 12.37 7.32 0.20
N LEU A 75 11.97 7.64 -1.03
CA LEU A 75 11.89 9.02 -1.52
C LEU A 75 10.50 9.63 -1.33
N LEU A 76 9.59 8.96 -0.62
CA LEU A 76 8.26 9.50 -0.33
C LEU A 76 8.29 10.88 0.37
N PRO A 77 9.19 11.17 1.34
CA PRO A 77 9.30 12.50 1.93
C PRO A 77 9.59 13.61 0.90
N HIS A 78 10.30 13.25 -0.18
CA HIS A 78 10.64 14.15 -1.29
C HIS A 78 9.75 13.96 -2.51
N PHE A 79 8.59 13.32 -2.38
CA PHE A 79 7.76 12.90 -3.49
C PHE A 79 7.50 14.04 -4.49
N THR A 80 7.08 15.21 -4.00
CA THR A 80 6.79 16.36 -4.87
C THR A 80 8.03 16.88 -5.61
N ASN A 81 9.20 16.84 -4.97
CA ASN A 81 10.47 17.31 -5.54
C ASN A 81 11.08 16.31 -6.53
N VAL A 82 10.66 15.05 -6.50
CA VAL A 82 11.20 14.00 -7.37
C VAL A 82 10.25 13.71 -8.54
N THR A 83 8.95 13.84 -8.32
CA THR A 83 7.94 13.42 -9.30
C THR A 83 7.28 14.58 -10.05
N GLY A 84 7.32 15.79 -9.49
CA GLY A 84 6.56 16.94 -9.98
C GLY A 84 5.07 16.90 -9.68
N HIS A 85 4.59 15.87 -8.99
CA HIS A 85 3.19 15.72 -8.61
C HIS A 85 2.92 16.24 -7.19
N ARG A 86 1.75 16.87 -7.02
CA ARG A 86 1.28 17.38 -5.74
C ARG A 86 0.00 16.66 -5.32
N GLY A 87 -0.15 16.45 -4.03
CA GLY A 87 -1.31 15.81 -3.43
C GLY A 87 -1.29 15.94 -1.91
N SER A 88 -2.44 15.72 -1.29
CA SER A 88 -2.59 15.66 0.17
C SER A 88 -2.81 14.22 0.64
N ARG A 89 -3.62 13.46 -0.11
CA ARG A 89 -4.03 12.11 0.26
C ARG A 89 -3.28 11.10 -0.60
N PHE A 90 -2.49 10.26 0.04
CA PHE A 90 -1.64 9.27 -0.63
C PHE A 90 -2.01 7.86 -0.18
N LEU A 91 -2.05 6.96 -1.14
CA LEU A 91 -2.14 5.53 -0.91
C LEU A 91 -0.95 4.87 -1.59
N VAL A 92 -0.10 4.19 -0.82
CA VAL A 92 1.10 3.54 -1.32
C VAL A 92 0.92 2.03 -1.21
N MET A 93 1.05 1.33 -2.34
CA MET A 93 1.00 -0.12 -2.42
C MET A 93 2.42 -0.67 -2.54
N ILE A 94 2.79 -1.57 -1.63
CA ILE A 94 4.11 -2.18 -1.56
C ILE A 94 3.93 -3.66 -1.28
N ASN A 95 4.74 -4.53 -1.90
CA ASN A 95 4.81 -5.92 -1.49
C ASN A 95 5.85 -6.09 -0.39
N GLU A 96 5.52 -6.82 0.67
CA GLU A 96 6.38 -7.00 1.84
C GLU A 96 6.36 -8.46 2.30
N TYR A 97 7.46 -8.87 2.93
CA TYR A 97 7.50 -10.10 3.71
C TYR A 97 7.19 -9.80 5.17
N GLY A 98 6.65 -10.79 5.87
CA GLY A 98 6.45 -10.70 7.30
C GLY A 98 7.78 -10.66 8.09
N PRO A 99 7.73 -10.19 9.35
CA PRO A 99 8.88 -10.28 10.23
C PRO A 99 9.31 -11.74 10.38
N GLU A 100 10.62 -12.01 10.29
CA GLU A 100 11.17 -13.38 10.38
C GLU A 100 10.80 -14.28 9.18
N PHE A 101 10.52 -13.71 8.01
CA PHE A 101 10.47 -14.51 6.79
C PHE A 101 11.86 -14.98 6.34
N SER A 102 12.87 -14.11 6.48
CA SER A 102 14.26 -14.40 6.10
C SER A 102 15.24 -13.86 7.13
N GLY A 103 16.42 -14.47 7.20
CA GLY A 103 17.50 -14.10 8.11
C GLY A 103 18.34 -15.33 8.51
N PRO A 104 19.50 -15.12 9.16
CA PRO A 104 20.27 -16.21 9.76
C PRO A 104 19.40 -16.97 10.77
N ASP A 105 19.47 -18.30 10.72
CA ASP A 105 18.76 -19.23 11.64
C ASP A 105 17.22 -19.14 11.66
N VAL A 106 16.62 -18.56 10.61
CA VAL A 106 15.16 -18.49 10.46
C VAL A 106 14.65 -19.68 9.65
N ASP A 107 13.82 -20.51 10.27
CA ASP A 107 13.08 -21.57 9.57
C ASP A 107 11.93 -20.97 8.74
N THR A 108 12.19 -20.76 7.45
CA THR A 108 11.24 -20.21 6.48
C THR A 108 10.10 -21.17 6.15
N LEU A 109 10.19 -22.44 6.55
CA LEU A 109 9.20 -23.49 6.32
C LEU A 109 8.50 -23.94 7.60
N ARG A 110 8.69 -23.23 8.72
CA ARG A 110 8.12 -23.56 10.02
C ARG A 110 6.62 -23.80 9.97
N ARG A 111 6.14 -24.77 10.76
CA ARG A 111 4.71 -25.09 10.84
C ARG A 111 3.93 -23.87 11.33
N GLY A 112 2.80 -23.59 10.68
CA GLY A 112 1.96 -22.44 11.05
C GLY A 112 2.49 -21.08 10.58
N ARG A 113 3.51 -21.04 9.70
CA ARG A 113 4.01 -19.79 9.13
C ARG A 113 2.98 -19.02 8.30
N ALA A 114 2.03 -19.73 7.69
CA ALA A 114 1.07 -19.15 6.76
C ALA A 114 -0.25 -18.91 7.48
N THR A 115 -0.89 -17.77 7.24
CA THR A 115 -2.19 -17.36 7.80
C THR A 115 -3.37 -18.16 7.25
N ARG A 116 -3.10 -19.21 6.46
CA ARG A 116 -4.10 -20.08 5.80
C ARG A 116 -5.09 -19.29 4.93
N GLY A 117 -4.67 -18.15 4.40
CA GLY A 117 -5.50 -17.31 3.52
C GLY A 117 -6.67 -16.61 4.22
N ARG A 118 -6.62 -16.42 5.54
CA ARG A 118 -7.71 -15.72 6.26
C ARG A 118 -7.48 -14.22 6.26
N ALA A 119 -8.47 -13.46 5.75
CA ALA A 119 -8.43 -12.00 5.71
C ALA A 119 -8.15 -11.35 7.08
N LYS A 120 -8.81 -11.82 8.14
CA LYS A 120 -8.65 -11.29 9.51
C LYS A 120 -7.22 -11.42 10.06
N ASP A 121 -6.48 -12.43 9.60
CA ASP A 121 -5.11 -12.70 10.04
C ASP A 121 -4.07 -12.10 9.07
N ALA A 122 -4.47 -11.31 8.07
CA ALA A 122 -3.58 -10.78 7.04
C ALA A 122 -2.37 -10.01 7.59
N HIS A 123 -2.52 -9.30 8.72
CA HIS A 123 -1.43 -8.57 9.37
C HIS A 123 -0.33 -9.49 9.97
N LYS A 124 -0.59 -10.80 10.05
CA LYS A 124 0.35 -11.84 10.47
C LYS A 124 0.97 -12.59 9.28
N SER A 125 0.65 -12.18 8.05
CA SER A 125 1.16 -12.85 6.85
C SER A 125 2.67 -12.81 6.80
N ASN A 126 3.27 -13.97 6.51
CA ASN A 126 4.72 -14.14 6.55
C ASN A 126 5.35 -14.11 5.16
N PHE A 127 4.72 -14.76 4.19
CA PHE A 127 5.09 -14.75 2.79
C PHE A 127 4.83 -13.38 2.14
N LEU A 128 5.34 -13.22 0.91
CA LEU A 128 5.20 -11.97 0.17
C LEU A 128 3.73 -11.63 -0.02
N HIS A 129 3.32 -10.44 0.40
CA HIS A 129 1.95 -9.98 0.27
C HIS A 129 1.87 -8.46 0.06
N PRO A 130 0.83 -7.98 -0.64
CA PRO A 130 0.56 -6.55 -0.78
C PRO A 130 0.16 -5.90 0.54
N VAL A 131 0.71 -4.72 0.78
CA VAL A 131 0.41 -3.87 1.93
C VAL A 131 0.11 -2.46 1.42
N PHE A 132 -0.97 -1.89 1.94
CA PHE A 132 -1.47 -0.58 1.56
C PHE A 132 -1.31 0.41 2.71
N TYR A 133 -0.49 1.43 2.48
CA TYR A 133 -0.20 2.52 3.40
C TYR A 133 -1.00 3.76 3.00
N PHE A 134 -1.93 4.20 3.84
CA PHE A 134 -2.71 5.40 3.58
C PHE A 134 -2.27 6.58 4.45
N TYR A 135 -2.05 7.73 3.81
CA TYR A 135 -1.67 9.00 4.43
C TYR A 135 -2.72 10.06 4.09
N ASP A 136 -3.42 10.60 5.10
CA ASP A 136 -4.57 11.49 4.87
C ASP A 136 -4.23 12.98 4.75
N ARG A 137 -3.03 13.41 5.16
CA ARG A 137 -2.65 14.83 5.24
C ARG A 137 -1.53 15.22 4.28
N TYR A 138 -0.32 14.82 4.60
CA TYR A 138 0.88 15.04 3.81
C TYR A 138 1.88 13.92 4.13
N LEU A 139 2.81 13.67 3.21
CA LEU A 139 3.94 12.80 3.47
C LEU A 139 4.89 13.55 4.40
N PRO A 140 5.23 13.01 5.59
CA PRO A 140 6.05 13.74 6.53
C PRO A 140 7.46 13.96 5.99
N SER A 141 8.04 15.09 6.39
CA SER A 141 9.39 15.51 6.07
C SER A 141 10.44 14.64 6.79
N ASP A 142 11.68 14.68 6.31
CA ASP A 142 12.79 13.95 6.95
C ASP A 142 13.00 14.37 8.40
N GLU A 143 12.78 15.65 8.71
CA GLU A 143 12.92 16.20 10.06
C GLU A 143 11.81 15.68 11.00
N GLU A 144 10.57 15.60 10.53
CA GLU A 144 9.48 14.97 11.28
C GLU A 144 9.72 13.47 11.48
N ILE A 145 10.28 12.79 10.47
CA ILE A 145 10.65 11.37 10.56
C ILE A 145 11.77 11.16 11.60
N ALA A 146 12.77 12.03 11.62
CA ALA A 146 13.86 11.99 12.59
C ALA A 146 13.40 12.32 14.02
N ASN A 147 12.58 13.36 14.19
CA ASN A 147 12.10 13.85 15.49
C ASN A 147 11.08 12.92 16.16
N LEU A 148 10.35 12.10 15.38
CA LEU A 148 9.42 11.12 15.94
C LEU A 148 10.12 9.97 16.70
N GLY A 149 11.47 9.92 16.72
CA GLY A 149 12.23 8.81 17.32
C GLY A 149 11.89 7.45 16.72
N GLN A 150 11.16 7.45 15.60
CA GLN A 150 10.53 6.31 14.95
C GLN A 150 11.00 6.23 13.50
N TYR A 151 12.33 6.19 13.30
CA TYR A 151 12.79 5.12 12.43
C TYR A 151 12.27 3.81 13.03
N ILE A 152 11.93 2.82 12.21
CA ILE A 152 11.34 1.53 12.59
C ILE A 152 9.79 1.48 12.46
N TRP A 153 9.27 1.95 11.33
CA TRP A 153 8.42 1.04 10.53
C TRP A 153 9.35 0.30 9.55
N PRO A 154 9.12 -0.99 9.26
CA PRO A 154 10.16 -1.97 8.90
C PRO A 154 11.03 -1.63 7.68
N TYR A 155 10.67 -0.61 6.89
CA TYR A 155 11.35 -0.24 5.64
C TYR A 155 11.74 1.25 5.53
N GLY A 156 11.69 2.01 6.63
CA GLY A 156 11.99 3.45 6.62
C GLY A 156 10.85 4.30 6.05
N LEU A 157 9.63 3.76 6.09
CA LEU A 157 8.41 4.46 5.74
C LEU A 157 7.88 5.25 6.93
N PRO A 158 7.28 6.42 6.70
CA PRO A 158 6.57 7.12 7.74
C PRO A 158 5.32 6.34 8.19
N ARG A 159 4.94 6.53 9.46
CA ARG A 159 3.77 5.88 10.03
C ARG A 159 2.49 6.28 9.27
N PRO A 160 1.75 5.33 8.70
CA PRO A 160 0.53 5.64 7.95
C PRO A 160 -0.62 6.00 8.89
N SER A 161 -1.61 6.73 8.37
CA SER A 161 -2.87 7.00 9.05
C SER A 161 -3.73 5.74 9.17
N LYS A 162 -3.76 4.93 8.11
CA LYS A 162 -4.41 3.62 8.07
C LYS A 162 -3.56 2.63 7.27
N LEU A 163 -3.64 1.36 7.65
CA LEU A 163 -2.85 0.28 7.05
C LEU A 163 -3.77 -0.88 6.72
N HIS A 164 -3.56 -1.50 5.56
CA HIS A 164 -4.26 -2.72 5.18
C HIS A 164 -3.29 -3.75 4.61
N HIS A 165 -3.30 -4.94 5.20
CA HIS A 165 -2.60 -6.11 4.68
C HIS A 165 -3.57 -6.94 3.86
N VAL A 166 -3.15 -7.34 2.66
CA VAL A 166 -3.82 -8.42 1.93
C VAL A 166 -3.27 -9.75 2.47
N ALA A 167 -4.16 -10.69 2.79
CA ALA A 167 -3.74 -11.99 3.30
C ALA A 167 -2.87 -12.72 2.26
N GLU A 168 -1.70 -13.22 2.68
CA GLU A 168 -0.79 -13.95 1.79
C GLU A 168 -1.46 -15.11 1.05
N ASP A 169 -1.06 -15.29 -0.21
CA ASP A 169 -1.47 -16.41 -1.06
C ASP A 169 -0.21 -17.11 -1.60
N PHE A 170 -0.17 -18.42 -1.48
CA PHE A 170 0.98 -19.22 -1.90
C PHE A 170 1.22 -19.16 -3.41
N LEU A 171 0.15 -19.04 -4.20
CA LEU A 171 0.21 -18.90 -5.66
C LEU A 171 0.34 -17.45 -6.10
N THR A 172 0.52 -16.51 -5.16
CA THR A 172 0.58 -15.06 -5.41
C THR A 172 -0.62 -14.56 -6.22
N ASN A 173 -1.79 -15.15 -5.99
CA ASN A 173 -3.04 -14.80 -6.65
C ASN A 173 -3.94 -14.00 -5.71
N TRP A 174 -4.20 -12.74 -6.06
CA TRP A 174 -4.96 -11.81 -5.21
C TRP A 174 -6.43 -11.68 -5.63
N LEU A 175 -6.98 -12.67 -6.33
CA LEU A 175 -8.36 -12.65 -6.85
C LEU A 175 -9.41 -13.30 -5.94
N GLY A 176 -9.00 -13.85 -4.79
CA GLY A 176 -9.93 -14.40 -3.80
C GLY A 176 -10.97 -13.37 -3.33
N SER A 177 -12.25 -13.65 -3.56
CA SER A 177 -13.36 -12.72 -3.30
C SER A 177 -13.43 -12.30 -1.83
N MET A 178 -13.50 -13.29 -0.92
CA MET A 178 -13.63 -13.05 0.52
C MET A 178 -12.31 -12.77 1.22
N THR A 179 -11.19 -13.25 0.65
CA THR A 179 -9.87 -13.17 1.30
C THR A 179 -9.10 -11.91 0.92
N HIS A 180 -9.28 -11.42 -0.31
CA HIS A 180 -8.48 -10.32 -0.88
C HIS A 180 -9.37 -9.16 -1.34
N ILE A 181 -10.33 -9.41 -2.25
CA ILE A 181 -11.07 -8.36 -2.95
C ILE A 181 -12.02 -7.61 -2.02
N LEU A 182 -12.86 -8.33 -1.26
CA LEU A 182 -13.85 -7.73 -0.37
C LEU A 182 -13.18 -6.92 0.76
N PRO A 183 -12.19 -7.45 1.50
CA PRO A 183 -11.48 -6.68 2.52
C PRO A 183 -10.79 -5.43 1.95
N LEU A 184 -10.14 -5.56 0.80
CA LEU A 184 -9.49 -4.42 0.14
C LEU A 184 -10.52 -3.37 -0.28
N ARG A 185 -11.64 -3.78 -0.89
CA ARG A 185 -12.72 -2.85 -1.26
C ARG A 185 -13.23 -2.09 -0.04
N ARG A 186 -13.49 -2.78 1.08
CA ARG A 186 -13.95 -2.13 2.31
C ARG A 186 -12.95 -1.13 2.86
N PHE A 187 -11.66 -1.48 2.87
CA PHE A 187 -10.61 -0.53 3.23
C PHE A 187 -10.62 0.70 2.32
N LEU A 188 -10.70 0.51 1.01
CA LEU A 188 -10.73 1.61 0.04
C LEU A 188 -11.99 2.50 0.18
N GLU A 189 -13.15 1.91 0.45
CA GLU A 189 -14.39 2.65 0.73
C GLU A 189 -14.27 3.48 2.02
N VAL A 190 -13.64 2.93 3.07
CA VAL A 190 -13.39 3.64 4.33
C VAL A 190 -12.43 4.82 4.16
N ILE A 191 -11.34 4.67 3.40
CA ILE A 191 -10.41 5.78 3.18
C ILE A 191 -10.99 6.83 2.22
N THR A 192 -11.77 6.44 1.23
CA THR A 192 -12.32 7.39 0.23
C THR A 192 -13.62 8.04 0.70
N GLY A 193 -14.38 7.39 1.58
CA GLY A 193 -15.73 7.79 1.95
C GLY A 193 -16.74 7.60 0.80
N GLN A 194 -16.41 6.77 -0.19
CA GLN A 194 -17.22 6.55 -1.40
C GLN A 194 -17.50 5.06 -1.58
N ASP A 195 -18.66 4.75 -2.15
CA ASP A 195 -18.99 3.39 -2.60
C ASP A 195 -18.26 3.08 -3.91
N LEU A 196 -17.37 2.09 -3.87
CA LEU A 196 -16.55 1.67 -5.01
C LEU A 196 -17.17 0.52 -5.81
N ARG A 197 -18.40 0.11 -5.48
CA ARG A 197 -19.10 -0.93 -6.24
C ARG A 197 -19.48 -0.42 -7.62
N ARG A 198 -19.27 -1.30 -8.61
CA ARG A 198 -19.86 -1.14 -9.93
C ARG A 198 -21.30 -1.63 -9.89
N HIS A 199 -22.23 -0.78 -10.31
CA HIS A 199 -23.64 -1.10 -10.42
C HIS A 199 -24.06 -1.12 -11.89
N PHE A 200 -24.88 -2.10 -12.23
CA PHE A 200 -25.56 -2.14 -13.53
C PHE A 200 -26.73 -1.17 -13.57
N SER A 201 -27.19 -0.84 -14.77
CA SER A 201 -28.26 0.15 -15.00
C SER A 201 -29.53 -0.20 -14.24
N VAL A 202 -29.92 -1.49 -14.22
CA VAL A 202 -31.05 -2.00 -13.46
C VAL A 202 -30.89 -1.73 -11.96
N ARG A 203 -29.70 -1.97 -11.40
CA ARG A 203 -29.46 -1.74 -9.97
C ARG A 203 -29.42 -0.25 -9.65
N CYS A 204 -28.85 0.57 -10.52
CA CYS A 204 -28.88 2.03 -10.36
C CYS A 204 -30.31 2.57 -10.38
N PHE A 205 -31.18 2.03 -11.25
CA PHE A 205 -32.60 2.36 -11.28
C PHE A 205 -33.30 1.98 -9.97
N GLU A 206 -33.13 0.74 -9.49
CA GLU A 206 -33.70 0.29 -8.20
C GLU A 206 -33.25 1.17 -7.03
N VAL A 207 -31.95 1.51 -6.96
CA VAL A 207 -31.41 2.36 -5.89
C VAL A 207 -31.97 3.77 -5.99
N ALA A 208 -32.10 4.33 -7.19
CA ALA A 208 -32.65 5.67 -7.40
C ALA A 208 -34.15 5.77 -7.04
N LEU A 209 -34.91 4.68 -7.15
CA LEU A 209 -36.31 4.62 -6.72
C LEU A 209 -36.45 4.55 -5.20
N ASN A 210 -35.54 3.85 -4.52
CA ASN A 210 -35.65 3.57 -3.09
C ASN A 210 -34.86 4.54 -2.18
N PHE A 211 -33.83 5.21 -2.70
CA PHE A 211 -32.93 6.04 -1.90
C PHE A 211 -32.69 7.41 -2.54
N SER A 212 -32.68 8.46 -1.73
CA SER A 212 -32.40 9.84 -2.18
C SER A 212 -30.93 10.06 -2.54
N ASN A 213 -30.02 9.32 -1.92
CA ASN A 213 -28.58 9.39 -2.18
C ASN A 213 -28.14 8.19 -3.02
N VAL A 214 -27.76 8.44 -4.25
CA VAL A 214 -27.28 7.42 -5.18
C VAL A 214 -25.74 7.35 -5.23
N PRO A 215 -25.15 6.15 -5.35
CA PRO A 215 -23.71 5.98 -5.53
C PRO A 215 -23.17 6.77 -6.73
N GLN A 216 -21.93 7.22 -6.65
CA GLN A 216 -21.27 7.99 -7.73
C GLN A 216 -21.30 7.23 -9.06
N SER A 217 -21.15 5.90 -9.03
CA SER A 217 -21.20 5.03 -10.21
C SER A 217 -22.55 5.08 -10.95
N CYS A 218 -23.64 5.45 -10.25
CA CYS A 218 -24.98 5.56 -10.81
C CYS A 218 -25.34 6.97 -11.28
N ARG A 219 -24.55 8.01 -10.98
CA ARG A 219 -24.86 9.39 -11.40
C ARG A 219 -24.89 9.54 -12.92
N ASN A 220 -23.93 8.93 -13.62
CA ASN A 220 -23.91 8.95 -15.09
C ASN A 220 -25.17 8.32 -15.72
N TYR A 221 -25.74 7.29 -15.06
CA TYR A 221 -27.00 6.69 -15.48
C TYR A 221 -28.17 7.68 -15.32
N LEU A 222 -28.23 8.39 -14.18
CA LEU A 222 -29.27 9.39 -13.91
C LEU A 222 -29.17 10.63 -14.80
N ASP A 223 -27.96 11.02 -15.19
CA ASP A 223 -27.72 12.15 -16.11
C ASP A 223 -28.07 11.81 -17.57
N GLY A 224 -28.63 10.62 -17.84
CA GLY A 224 -28.96 10.16 -19.19
C GLY A 224 -27.74 9.86 -20.07
N ARG A 225 -26.53 9.86 -19.51
CA ARG A 225 -25.26 9.65 -20.23
C ARG A 225 -24.90 8.17 -20.39
N GLY A 226 -25.76 7.27 -19.93
CA GLY A 226 -25.50 5.83 -19.87
C GLY A 226 -24.40 5.46 -18.87
N LEU A 227 -24.21 4.16 -18.63
CA LEU A 227 -23.07 3.71 -17.83
C LEU A 227 -21.82 3.70 -18.72
N GLN A 228 -20.91 4.64 -18.50
CA GLN A 228 -19.61 4.62 -19.17
C GLN A 228 -18.78 3.44 -18.67
N ILE A 229 -18.75 2.36 -19.45
CA ILE A 229 -17.73 1.32 -19.28
C ILE A 229 -16.46 1.91 -19.88
N SER A 230 -15.48 2.25 -19.05
CA SER A 230 -14.15 2.59 -19.55
C SER A 230 -13.48 1.29 -20.04
N VAL A 231 -13.82 0.86 -21.26
CA VAL A 231 -13.13 -0.24 -21.93
C VAL A 231 -11.81 0.32 -22.43
N ARG A 232 -10.77 0.23 -21.60
CA ARG A 232 -9.38 0.26 -22.08
C ARG A 232 -8.77 -1.10 -21.77
N GLU A 233 -8.58 -1.88 -22.83
CA GLU A 233 -7.88 -3.17 -22.98
C GLU A 233 -7.51 -3.91 -21.68
N GLY A 234 -8.28 -4.97 -21.39
CA GLY A 234 -8.07 -5.88 -20.26
C GLY A 234 -9.34 -6.66 -19.94
N THR A 235 -9.84 -7.44 -20.89
CA THR A 235 -11.17 -8.08 -20.87
C THR A 235 -11.36 -9.26 -19.92
N ASP A 236 -10.38 -9.65 -19.10
CA ASP A 236 -10.53 -10.88 -18.29
C ASP A 236 -11.00 -10.67 -16.85
N ILE A 237 -10.80 -9.49 -16.25
CA ILE A 237 -11.14 -9.29 -14.82
C ILE A 237 -12.62 -8.91 -14.63
N ALA A 238 -13.20 -8.25 -15.63
CA ALA A 238 -14.57 -7.77 -15.56
C ALA A 238 -15.59 -8.91 -15.54
N ASN A 239 -15.35 -10.03 -16.23
CA ASN A 239 -16.30 -11.16 -16.23
C ASN A 239 -16.23 -12.02 -14.97
N PHE A 240 -15.09 -12.04 -14.28
CA PHE A 240 -14.90 -12.85 -13.07
C PHE A 240 -15.58 -12.25 -11.83
N LEU A 241 -15.58 -10.92 -11.70
CA LEU A 241 -16.26 -10.21 -10.61
C LEU A 241 -17.80 -10.18 -10.77
N LEU A 242 -18.33 -10.68 -11.88
CA LEU A 242 -19.76 -10.69 -12.20
C LEU A 242 -20.48 -12.00 -11.84
N GLY A 243 -19.76 -12.95 -11.23
CA GLY A 243 -20.28 -14.27 -10.87
C GLY A 243 -21.04 -14.37 -9.54
N GLU A 244 -21.28 -13.28 -8.81
CA GLU A 244 -22.04 -13.35 -7.54
C GLU A 244 -23.56 -13.49 -7.80
N THR A 245 -23.99 -14.74 -8.00
CA THR A 245 -25.41 -15.11 -8.02
C THR A 245 -26.05 -14.83 -6.66
N SER A 246 -27.35 -14.49 -6.68
CA SER A 246 -28.14 -14.03 -5.52
C SER A 246 -28.20 -15.02 -4.33
N ALA A 247 -27.73 -16.25 -4.50
CA ALA A 247 -27.74 -17.29 -3.47
C ALA A 247 -26.64 -17.14 -2.41
N GLU A 248 -25.49 -16.54 -2.74
CA GLU A 248 -24.36 -16.38 -1.79
C GLU A 248 -24.49 -15.13 -0.90
N ARG A 249 -25.36 -14.19 -1.28
CA ARG A 249 -25.58 -12.93 -0.54
C ARG A 249 -26.16 -13.09 0.86
N ARG A 250 -26.77 -14.23 1.18
CA ARG A 250 -27.38 -14.47 2.51
C ARG A 250 -26.41 -14.95 3.59
N LYS A 251 -25.11 -15.11 3.30
CA LYS A 251 -24.09 -15.51 4.29
C LYS A 251 -22.92 -14.55 4.44
N ALA A 252 -22.85 -13.47 3.65
CA ALA A 252 -21.75 -12.51 3.68
C ALA A 252 -22.18 -11.18 4.29
N GLU A 253 -22.73 -11.23 5.50
CA GLU A 253 -22.85 -10.05 6.36
C GLU A 253 -21.64 -10.08 7.30
N CYS A 254 -20.48 -9.65 6.80
CA CYS A 254 -19.32 -9.42 7.66
C CYS A 254 -19.61 -8.20 8.53
N THR A 255 -19.62 -8.40 9.84
CA THR A 255 -19.81 -7.33 10.81
C THR A 255 -18.49 -6.54 10.96
N GLU A 256 -18.55 -5.33 11.56
CA GLU A 256 -17.34 -4.55 11.87
C GLU A 256 -16.31 -5.34 12.70
N GLU A 257 -16.77 -6.34 13.48
CA GLU A 257 -15.93 -7.19 14.33
C GLU A 257 -15.11 -8.24 13.53
N ASP A 258 -15.52 -8.58 12.30
CA ASP A 258 -14.77 -9.51 11.44
C ASP A 258 -13.52 -8.87 10.81
N ILE A 259 -13.39 -7.55 10.94
CA ILE A 259 -12.29 -6.74 10.41
C ILE A 259 -11.56 -6.14 11.60
N ASP A 260 -10.64 -6.91 12.18
CA ASP A 260 -9.78 -6.43 13.25
C ASP A 260 -8.77 -5.44 12.64
N TRP A 261 -9.13 -4.16 12.67
CA TRP A 261 -8.24 -3.08 12.29
C TRP A 261 -7.12 -3.04 13.30
N VAL A 262 -5.88 -3.32 12.89
CA VAL A 262 -4.74 -3.13 13.80
C VAL A 262 -4.64 -1.64 14.12
N PRO A 263 -4.98 -1.19 15.34
CA PRO A 263 -4.78 0.19 15.72
C PRO A 263 -3.28 0.42 15.70
N SER A 264 -2.85 1.62 15.33
CA SER A 264 -1.43 1.95 15.26
C SER A 264 -0.69 1.89 16.63
N GLN A 265 -1.40 1.51 17.70
CA GLN A 265 -0.99 1.38 19.10
C GLN A 265 -0.34 0.02 19.46
N VAL A 266 -0.13 -0.92 18.53
CA VAL A 266 0.52 -2.19 18.89
C VAL A 266 2.00 -1.94 19.24
N ASN A 267 2.30 -2.03 20.54
CA ASN A 267 3.62 -1.97 21.14
C ASN A 267 4.52 -3.13 20.65
N ARG A 268 5.09 -3.00 19.43
CA ARG A 268 6.11 -3.92 18.89
C ARG A 268 7.52 -3.62 19.40
N THR A 269 7.68 -2.67 20.34
CA THR A 269 8.96 -2.18 20.89
C THR A 269 9.84 -3.29 21.47
N LYS A 270 9.28 -4.29 22.18
CA LYS A 270 10.07 -5.37 22.79
C LYS A 270 10.74 -6.33 21.78
N VAL A 271 10.16 -6.50 20.59
CA VAL A 271 10.73 -7.36 19.52
C VAL A 271 11.84 -6.64 18.76
N LEU A 272 11.88 -5.31 18.83
CA LEU A 272 12.86 -4.47 18.14
C LEU A 272 14.08 -4.12 19.01
N GLU A 273 13.91 -3.93 20.31
CA GLU A 273 15.04 -3.76 21.25
C GLU A 273 15.95 -5.01 21.28
N SER A 274 15.34 -6.19 21.19
CA SER A 274 16.07 -7.46 21.06
C SER A 274 16.76 -7.65 19.70
N ARG A 275 16.34 -6.90 18.66
CA ARG A 275 16.99 -6.87 17.33
C ARG A 275 18.18 -5.90 17.29
N LEU A 276 18.10 -4.73 17.94
CA LEU A 276 19.20 -3.76 17.97
C LEU A 276 20.39 -4.26 18.81
N ARG A 277 20.14 -4.85 19.98
CA ARG A 277 21.20 -5.46 20.81
C ARG A 277 21.93 -6.62 20.12
N ARG A 278 21.28 -7.28 19.16
CA ARG A 278 21.85 -8.43 18.44
C ARG A 278 22.62 -8.03 17.17
N TYR A 279 22.34 -6.84 16.61
CA TYR A 279 23.04 -6.30 15.44
C TYR A 279 24.26 -5.43 15.79
N TYR A 280 24.26 -4.77 16.96
CA TYR A 280 25.36 -3.88 17.37
C TYR A 280 26.33 -4.46 18.40
N GLY A 281 26.12 -5.70 18.85
CA GLY A 281 26.97 -6.32 19.87
C GLY A 281 26.76 -5.69 21.25
N ASN A 282 26.99 -6.48 22.30
CA ASN A 282 27.21 -5.93 23.63
C ASN A 282 28.62 -5.34 23.64
N GLU A 283 28.76 -4.05 23.37
CA GLU A 283 29.89 -3.31 23.90
C GLU A 283 29.35 -2.37 24.97
N ASP A 284 29.68 -2.71 26.20
CA ASP A 284 29.52 -1.89 27.38
C ASP A 284 30.18 -0.52 27.17
N GLY A 285 29.46 0.55 27.52
CA GLY A 285 30.03 1.77 28.11
C GLY A 285 31.02 2.63 27.30
N ASP A 286 30.76 3.94 27.30
CA ASP A 286 31.76 5.00 27.13
C ASP A 286 32.43 5.19 25.77
N ILE A 287 31.66 5.60 24.75
CA ILE A 287 32.22 6.38 23.65
C ILE A 287 31.24 7.49 23.25
N PHE A 288 31.00 8.47 24.12
CA PHE A 288 30.62 9.86 23.75
C PHE A 288 30.59 10.74 25.01
N ALA A 289 31.72 10.81 25.72
CA ALA A 289 31.97 11.85 26.71
C ALA A 289 33.48 11.98 26.95
N ARG A 290 34.16 12.82 26.16
CA ARG A 290 35.33 13.58 26.63
C ARG A 290 35.70 14.69 25.65
N ASP A 291 35.25 15.87 26.07
CA ASP A 291 35.84 17.20 25.92
C ASP A 291 37.04 17.41 24.99
N HIS A 292 36.86 18.44 24.16
CA HIS A 292 37.90 19.39 23.81
C HIS A 292 38.71 19.83 25.04
N LYS A 293 39.98 19.43 25.12
CA LYS A 293 41.12 20.28 25.52
C LYS A 293 42.40 19.45 25.53
N ASN A 294 43.48 20.06 25.03
CA ASN A 294 44.88 19.76 25.35
C ASN A 294 45.41 18.43 24.73
N ASP A 295 46.54 18.33 24.04
CA ASP A 295 47.74 19.17 23.95
C ASP A 295 48.43 18.93 22.59
N MET A 296 49.25 19.91 22.20
CA MET A 296 50.38 19.78 21.26
C MET A 296 51.43 18.78 21.82
N GLU A 297 52.43 18.45 20.98
CA GLU A 297 53.58 17.55 21.21
C GLU A 297 53.24 16.09 20.87
N GLU A 298 53.96 15.36 20.01
CA GLU A 298 55.32 15.48 19.52
C GLU A 298 55.39 14.72 18.18
N ILE A 299 56.03 15.35 17.18
CA ILE A 299 56.51 14.69 15.97
C ILE A 299 57.97 14.37 16.24
N GLU A 300 58.32 13.08 16.25
CA GLU A 300 59.57 12.54 15.70
C GLU A 300 59.35 11.08 15.27
#